data_AF-A0A1V5DE29-F1
#
_entry.id   AF-A0A1V5DE29-F1
#
_cell.length_a   1.000
_cell.length_b   1.000
_cell.length_c   1.000
_cell.angle_alpha   90.00
_cell.angle_beta   90.00
_cell.angle_gamma   90.00
#
_symmetry.space_group_name_H-M   'P 1'
#
loop_
_entity.id
_entity.type
_entity.pdbx_description
1 polymer ?
#
loop_
_entity_poly.entity_id
_entity_poly.type
_entity_poly.pdbx_seq_one_letter_code
_entity_poly.pdbx_strand_id
1 'polypeptide(L)'
;MKSLKVLVMVSVVVLFAPLYLIAADFDWTRDFNIRAEADASGFRARLATRFNIGDAQVDFVLGNVDRPADAYIVLRLGEMSARPTDYVIEQYKAGKGKGWGVIAKSLGIKPGSKEFHTLKRGSDLYNDRNVGKGKGKGKGKEKK
;
A
#
# COMPACT_ATOMS: atom_id res chain seq x y z
N MET A 1 -31.09 -27.64 33.18
CA MET A 1 -30.96 -28.00 31.75
C MET A 1 -31.27 -26.87 30.75
N LYS A 2 -32.06 -25.82 31.10
CA LYS A 2 -32.34 -24.69 30.20
C LYS A 2 -31.18 -23.68 30.11
N SER A 3 -30.55 -23.37 31.25
CA SER A 3 -29.37 -22.48 31.32
C SER A 3 -28.14 -23.02 30.59
N LEU A 4 -27.91 -24.35 30.64
CA LEU A 4 -26.80 -24.99 29.92
C LEU A 4 -26.96 -24.91 28.39
N LYS A 5 -28.19 -25.01 27.87
CA LYS A 5 -28.48 -24.85 26.43
C LYS A 5 -28.29 -23.41 25.95
N VAL A 6 -28.68 -22.43 26.77
CA VAL A 6 -28.45 -21.01 26.46
C VAL A 6 -26.95 -20.70 26.43
N LEU A 7 -26.19 -21.23 27.38
CA LEU A 7 -24.74 -21.02 27.46
C LEU A 7 -24.01 -21.64 26.25
N VAL A 8 -24.42 -22.84 25.83
CA VAL A 8 -23.90 -23.49 24.61
C VAL A 8 -24.27 -22.71 23.35
N MET A 9 -25.50 -22.17 23.26
CA MET A 9 -25.93 -21.41 22.08
C MET A 9 -25.22 -20.05 21.94
N VAL A 10 -24.93 -19.38 23.06
CA VAL A 10 -24.13 -18.13 23.05
C VAL A 10 -22.68 -18.42 22.64
N SER A 11 -22.09 -19.53 23.08
CA SER A 11 -20.72 -19.92 22.67
C SER A 11 -20.60 -20.27 21.18
N VAL A 12 -21.64 -20.83 20.55
CA VAL A 12 -21.63 -21.14 19.11
C VAL A 12 -21.76 -19.89 18.24
N VAL A 13 -22.47 -18.85 18.70
CA VAL A 13 -22.61 -17.58 17.96
C VAL A 13 -21.30 -16.78 17.95
N VAL A 14 -20.48 -16.87 19.01
CA VAL A 14 -19.16 -16.21 19.07
C VAL A 14 -18.13 -16.86 18.12
N LEU A 15 -18.26 -18.17 17.85
CA LEU A 15 -17.37 -18.92 16.96
C LEU A 15 -17.64 -18.68 15.45
N PHE A 16 -18.77 -18.07 15.11
CA PHE A 16 -19.16 -17.74 13.73
C PHE A 16 -19.14 -16.25 13.42
N ALA A 17 -18.53 -15.42 14.28
CA ALA A 17 -18.26 -14.04 13.91
C ALA A 17 -17.25 -14.03 12.74
N PRO A 18 -17.56 -13.43 11.57
CA PRO A 18 -16.55 -13.24 10.54
C PRO A 18 -15.42 -12.43 11.15
N LEU A 19 -14.22 -13.02 11.20
CA LEU A 19 -13.01 -12.28 11.52
C LEU A 19 -12.84 -11.26 10.40
N TYR A 20 -13.28 -10.03 10.64
CA TYR A 20 -12.87 -8.88 9.83
C TYR A 20 -11.36 -8.74 10.06
N LEU A 21 -10.58 -9.44 9.24
CA LEU A 21 -9.16 -9.16 9.12
C LEU A 21 -9.08 -7.72 8.63
N ILE A 22 -8.83 -6.80 9.55
CA ILE A 22 -8.44 -5.43 9.22
C ILE A 22 -7.25 -5.61 8.29
N ALA A 23 -7.46 -5.27 7.03
CA ALA A 23 -6.42 -5.37 6.03
C ALA A 23 -5.24 -4.53 6.52
N ALA A 24 -4.09 -5.19 6.73
CA ALA A 24 -2.87 -4.46 7.02
C ALA A 24 -2.57 -3.55 5.82
N ASP A 25 -2.72 -2.24 6.03
CA ASP A 25 -2.07 -1.24 5.20
C ASP A 25 -0.57 -1.53 5.21
N PHE A 26 0.14 -1.20 4.12
CA PHE A 26 1.58 -1.40 4.14
C PHE A 26 2.20 -0.44 5.17
N ASP A 27 3.09 -0.95 6.02
CA ASP A 27 3.65 -0.19 7.15
C ASP A 27 4.28 1.14 6.73
N TRP A 28 4.85 1.20 5.52
CA TRP A 28 5.53 2.38 4.98
C TRP A 28 4.57 3.51 4.56
N THR A 29 3.26 3.24 4.41
CA THR A 29 2.29 4.22 3.90
C THR A 29 2.12 5.42 4.82
N ARG A 30 2.29 5.25 6.14
CA ARG A 30 2.18 6.35 7.11
C ARG A 30 3.22 7.44 6.85
N ASP A 31 4.49 7.05 6.82
CA ASP A 31 5.58 8.02 6.62
C ASP A 31 5.56 8.60 5.19
N PHE A 32 5.07 7.81 4.22
CA PHE A 32 4.85 8.28 2.86
C PHE A 32 3.80 9.40 2.80
N ASN A 33 2.64 9.21 3.45
CA ASN A 33 1.58 10.21 3.47
C ASN A 33 2.07 11.53 4.08
N ILE A 34 2.78 11.47 5.22
CA ILE A 34 3.35 12.65 5.88
C ILE A 34 4.25 13.44 4.92
N ARG A 35 5.13 12.76 4.18
CA ARG A 35 6.04 13.42 3.22
C ARG A 35 5.29 14.01 2.03
N ALA A 36 4.30 13.30 1.52
CA ALA A 36 3.49 13.77 0.40
C ALA A 36 2.64 14.99 0.78
N GLU A 37 2.10 15.02 1.99
CA GLU A 37 1.34 16.15 2.53
C GLU A 37 2.24 17.36 2.80
N ALA A 38 3.47 17.15 3.27
CA ALA A 38 4.43 18.22 3.51
C ALA A 38 4.92 18.92 2.22
N ASP A 39 4.90 18.21 1.08
CA ASP A 39 5.34 18.71 -0.24
C ASP A 39 4.42 18.20 -1.35
N ALA A 40 3.19 18.74 -1.40
CA ALA A 40 2.16 18.27 -2.34
C ALA A 40 2.55 18.50 -3.81
N SER A 41 3.17 19.63 -4.13
CA SER A 41 3.61 19.94 -5.50
C SER A 41 4.77 19.02 -5.93
N GLY A 42 5.77 18.81 -5.06
CA GLY A 42 6.85 17.89 -5.35
C GLY A 42 6.39 16.44 -5.38
N PHE A 43 5.39 16.05 -4.59
CA PHE A 43 4.76 14.73 -4.68
C PHE A 43 4.13 14.50 -6.07
N ARG A 44 3.33 15.46 -6.55
CA ARG A 44 2.73 15.41 -7.90
C ARG A 44 3.79 15.27 -8.99
N ALA A 45 4.85 16.09 -8.93
CA ALA A 45 5.96 16.03 -9.88
C ALA A 45 6.68 14.68 -9.86
N ARG A 46 6.89 14.08 -8.67
CA ARG A 46 7.47 12.74 -8.53
C ARG A 46 6.58 11.66 -9.13
N LEU A 47 5.25 11.71 -8.94
CA LEU A 47 4.31 10.77 -9.57
C LEU A 47 4.37 10.88 -11.09
N ALA A 48 4.27 12.10 -11.62
CA ALA A 48 4.35 12.39 -13.06
C ALA A 48 5.63 11.79 -13.66
N THR A 49 6.77 12.07 -13.03
CA THR A 49 8.09 11.61 -13.49
C THR A 49 8.24 10.09 -13.39
N ARG A 50 7.86 9.49 -12.25
CA ARG A 50 8.10 8.07 -11.97
C ARG A 50 7.25 7.15 -12.84
N PHE A 51 6.02 7.54 -13.12
CA PHE A 51 5.08 6.74 -13.92
C PHE A 51 5.00 7.22 -15.37
N ASN A 52 5.73 8.28 -15.73
CA ASN A 52 5.70 8.90 -17.06
C ASN A 52 4.27 9.28 -17.48
N ILE A 53 3.56 9.98 -16.59
CA ILE A 53 2.17 10.41 -16.77
C ILE A 53 2.06 11.94 -16.73
N GLY A 54 1.10 12.51 -17.44
CA GLY A 54 0.83 13.95 -17.46
C GLY A 54 -0.02 14.44 -16.28
N ASP A 55 -0.06 15.75 -16.08
CA ASP A 55 -0.76 16.39 -14.96
C ASP A 55 -2.23 16.01 -14.86
N ALA A 56 -2.94 15.92 -15.99
CA ALA A 56 -4.35 15.51 -16.01
C ALA A 56 -4.56 14.10 -15.43
N GLN A 57 -3.64 13.17 -15.68
CA GLN A 57 -3.72 11.82 -15.13
C GLN A 57 -3.32 11.80 -13.65
N VAL A 58 -2.36 12.63 -13.23
CA VAL A 58 -2.03 12.81 -11.80
C VAL A 58 -3.25 13.35 -11.05
N ASP A 59 -3.90 14.39 -11.57
CA ASP A 59 -5.12 14.96 -10.98
C ASP A 59 -6.25 13.94 -10.91
N PHE A 60 -6.45 13.18 -11.98
CA PHE A 60 -7.45 12.13 -12.01
C PHE A 60 -7.22 11.09 -10.90
N VAL A 61 -5.98 10.63 -10.70
CA VAL A 61 -5.67 9.66 -9.63
C VAL A 61 -5.89 10.27 -8.26
N LEU A 62 -5.32 11.45 -8.01
CA LEU A 62 -5.41 12.12 -6.70
C LEU A 62 -6.84 12.47 -6.31
N GLY A 63 -7.70 12.78 -7.27
CA GLY A 63 -9.13 13.02 -7.03
C GLY A 63 -9.96 11.76 -6.79
N ASN A 64 -9.40 10.56 -6.98
CA ASN A 64 -10.12 9.28 -6.89
C ASN A 64 -9.63 8.35 -5.78
N VAL A 65 -8.63 8.76 -5.00
CA VAL A 65 -8.10 7.99 -3.86
C VAL A 65 -8.20 8.78 -2.56
N ASP A 66 -8.18 8.08 -1.43
CA ASP A 66 -8.33 8.73 -0.11
C ASP A 66 -7.02 9.35 0.40
N ARG A 67 -5.87 8.77 0.05
CA ARG A 67 -4.55 9.13 0.61
C ARG A 67 -3.48 9.19 -0.47
N PRO A 68 -2.40 9.99 -0.28
CA PRO A 68 -1.28 10.04 -1.22
C PRO A 68 -0.64 8.66 -1.49
N ALA A 69 -0.47 7.83 -0.46
CA ALA A 69 0.07 6.48 -0.63
C ALA A 69 -0.83 5.61 -1.53
N ASP A 70 -2.14 5.76 -1.44
CA ASP A 70 -3.09 5.03 -2.28
C ASP A 70 -2.91 5.39 -3.76
N ALA A 71 -2.66 6.67 -4.07
CA ALA A 71 -2.37 7.11 -5.44
C ALA A 71 -1.14 6.41 -6.02
N TYR A 72 -0.05 6.35 -5.23
CA TYR A 72 1.15 5.63 -5.63
C TYR A 72 0.88 4.13 -5.80
N ILE A 73 0.15 3.51 -4.87
CA ILE A 73 -0.15 2.07 -4.93
C ILE A 73 -1.01 1.75 -6.15
N VAL A 74 -2.05 2.54 -6.45
CA VAL A 74 -2.89 2.39 -7.65
C VAL A 74 -2.05 2.45 -8.92
N LEU A 75 -1.19 3.46 -9.07
CA LEU A 75 -0.30 3.58 -10.23
C LEU A 75 0.67 2.40 -10.33
N ARG A 76 1.23 1.97 -9.19
CA ARG A 76 2.16 0.84 -9.12
C ARG A 76 1.48 -0.49 -9.48
N LEU A 77 0.24 -0.70 -9.03
CA LEU A 77 -0.54 -1.88 -9.39
C LEU A 77 -0.91 -1.88 -10.88
N GLY A 78 -1.21 -0.72 -11.47
CA GLY A 78 -1.40 -0.57 -12.92
C GLY A 78 -0.16 -0.99 -13.70
N GLU A 79 1.02 -0.49 -13.32
CA GLU A 79 2.30 -0.88 -13.93
C GLU A 79 2.54 -2.39 -13.83
N MET A 80 2.34 -2.98 -12.64
CA MET A 80 2.58 -4.40 -12.39
C MET A 80 1.58 -5.34 -13.09
N SER A 81 0.35 -4.88 -13.33
CA SER A 81 -0.71 -5.66 -13.97
C SER A 81 -0.87 -5.36 -15.46
N ALA A 82 -0.12 -4.40 -16.00
CA ALA A 82 -0.31 -3.85 -17.34
C ALA A 82 -1.77 -3.43 -17.61
N ARG A 83 -2.43 -2.87 -16.59
CA ARG A 83 -3.82 -2.38 -16.68
C ARG A 83 -3.86 -0.86 -16.70
N PRO A 84 -4.84 -0.27 -17.42
CA PRO A 84 -4.99 1.17 -17.44
C PRO A 84 -5.46 1.69 -16.06
N THR A 85 -5.07 2.92 -15.74
CA THR A 85 -5.22 3.50 -14.40
C THR A 85 -6.68 3.64 -13.94
N ASP A 86 -7.57 3.95 -14.88
CA ASP A 86 -9.02 4.01 -14.68
C ASP A 86 -9.58 2.67 -14.17
N TYR A 87 -9.22 1.57 -14.82
CA TYR A 87 -9.62 0.23 -14.39
C TYR A 87 -9.07 -0.12 -13.01
N VAL A 88 -7.83 0.28 -12.70
CA VAL A 88 -7.26 0.05 -11.36
C VAL A 88 -8.00 0.85 -10.29
N ILE A 89 -8.42 2.08 -10.59
CA ILE A 89 -9.24 2.90 -9.69
C ILE A 89 -10.60 2.27 -9.46
N GLU A 90 -11.24 1.70 -10.49
CA GLU A 90 -12.49 0.96 -10.33
C GLU A 90 -12.32 -0.23 -9.37
N GLN A 91 -11.23 -1.00 -9.53
CA GLN A 91 -10.92 -2.11 -8.63
C GLN A 91 -10.59 -1.64 -7.20
N TYR A 92 -9.91 -0.51 -7.05
CA TYR A 92 -9.67 0.12 -5.75
C TYR A 92 -10.99 0.48 -5.06
N LYS A 93 -11.91 1.14 -5.77
CA LYS A 93 -13.24 1.51 -5.24
C LYS A 93 -14.06 0.27 -4.84
N ALA A 94 -14.12 -0.74 -5.71
CA ALA A 94 -14.83 -1.99 -5.44
C ALA A 94 -14.18 -2.85 -4.34
N GLY A 95 -12.86 -2.68 -4.15
CA GLY A 95 -12.03 -3.39 -3.20
C GLY A 95 -11.77 -2.65 -1.89
N LYS A 96 -12.36 -1.46 -1.70
CA LYS A 96 -12.10 -0.59 -0.55
C LYS A 96 -12.36 -1.34 0.77
N GLY A 97 -11.42 -1.24 1.70
CA GLY A 97 -11.45 -1.94 2.99
C GLY A 97 -11.09 -3.43 2.96
N LYS A 98 -10.89 -4.04 1.79
CA LYS A 98 -10.49 -5.46 1.66
C LYS A 98 -8.97 -5.67 1.62
N GLY A 99 -8.22 -4.58 1.50
CA GLY A 99 -6.76 -4.58 1.48
C GLY A 99 -6.14 -4.72 0.09
N TRP A 100 -4.90 -4.24 -0.01
CA TRP A 100 -4.15 -4.18 -1.26
C TRP A 100 -3.89 -5.55 -1.89
N GLY A 101 -3.76 -6.61 -1.08
CA GLY A 101 -3.61 -7.97 -1.61
C GLY A 101 -4.82 -8.46 -2.39
N VAL A 102 -6.04 -8.09 -1.97
CA VAL A 102 -7.28 -8.47 -2.66
C VAL A 102 -7.42 -7.69 -3.97
N ILE A 103 -7.14 -6.39 -3.95
CA ILE A 103 -7.15 -5.53 -5.14
C ILE A 103 -6.08 -6.01 -6.14
N ALA A 104 -4.86 -6.28 -5.67
CA ALA A 104 -3.80 -6.80 -6.53
C ALA A 104 -4.20 -8.13 -7.20
N LYS A 105 -4.84 -9.03 -6.43
CA LYS A 105 -5.35 -10.30 -6.97
C LYS A 105 -6.45 -10.08 -8.02
N SER A 106 -7.38 -9.14 -7.82
CA SER A 106 -8.44 -8.86 -8.81
C SER A 106 -7.88 -8.29 -10.12
N LEU A 107 -6.73 -7.62 -10.06
CA LEU A 107 -5.98 -7.15 -11.22
C LEU A 107 -5.16 -8.23 -11.92
N GLY A 108 -5.14 -9.46 -11.39
CA GLY A 108 -4.38 -10.59 -11.94
C GLY A 108 -2.92 -10.67 -11.45
N ILE A 109 -2.52 -9.88 -10.47
CA ILE A 109 -1.18 -9.95 -9.88
C ILE A 109 -1.12 -11.22 -9.01
N LYS A 110 -0.17 -12.10 -9.32
CA LYS A 110 0.01 -13.37 -8.61
C LYS A 110 0.33 -13.13 -7.13
N PRO A 111 -0.43 -13.70 -6.19
CA PRO A 111 -0.06 -13.67 -4.78
C PRO A 111 1.35 -14.24 -4.59
N GLY A 112 2.19 -13.50 -3.86
CA GLY A 112 3.58 -13.90 -3.66
C GLY A 112 4.53 -13.53 -4.79
N SER A 113 4.11 -12.76 -5.79
CA SER A 113 5.04 -12.25 -6.80
C SER A 113 6.13 -11.37 -6.17
N LYS A 114 7.32 -11.39 -6.76
CA LYS A 114 8.48 -10.63 -6.26
C LYS A 114 8.18 -9.14 -6.24
N GLU A 115 7.48 -8.66 -7.27
CA GLU A 115 7.07 -7.28 -7.47
C GLU A 115 6.09 -6.86 -6.36
N PHE A 116 5.09 -7.69 -6.03
CA PHE A 116 4.14 -7.38 -4.97
C PHE A 116 4.78 -7.44 -3.59
N HIS A 117 5.66 -8.40 -3.34
CA HIS A 117 6.45 -8.40 -2.10
C HIS A 117 7.35 -7.17 -1.97
N THR A 118 7.88 -6.67 -3.08
CA THR A 118 8.68 -5.43 -3.07
C THR A 118 7.81 -4.24 -2.72
N LEU A 119 6.62 -4.13 -3.33
CA LEU A 119 5.64 -3.11 -3.00
C LEU A 119 5.23 -3.12 -1.52
N LYS A 120 5.03 -4.30 -0.92
CA LYS A 120 4.74 -4.41 0.52
C LYS A 120 5.86 -3.86 1.41
N ARG A 121 7.11 -3.92 0.96
CA ARG A 121 8.28 -3.46 1.73
C ARG A 121 8.56 -1.96 1.60
N GLY A 122 8.03 -1.30 0.59
CA GLY A 122 8.28 0.12 0.39
C GLY A 122 7.86 0.66 -0.97
N SER A 123 7.90 1.99 -1.06
CA SER A 123 7.85 2.72 -2.33
C SER A 123 9.26 3.04 -2.82
N ASP A 124 9.43 3.16 -4.12
CA ASP A 124 10.63 3.74 -4.74
C ASP A 124 10.51 5.25 -5.03
N LEU A 125 9.37 5.88 -4.71
CA LEU A 125 9.09 7.28 -5.06
C LEU A 125 9.99 8.29 -4.32
N TYR A 126 10.35 7.99 -3.07
CA TYR A 126 11.22 8.82 -2.23
C TYR A 126 12.61 8.20 -2.01
N ASN A 127 12.97 7.18 -2.80
CA ASN A 127 14.34 6.66 -2.80
C ASN A 127 15.23 7.62 -3.58
N ASP A 128 15.47 8.79 -2.99
CA ASP A 128 16.46 9.73 -3.45
C ASP A 128 17.82 9.03 -3.36
N ARG A 129 18.31 8.51 -4.49
CA ARG A 129 19.71 8.11 -4.65
C ARG A 129 20.61 9.36 -4.72
N ASN A 130 20.44 10.28 -3.76
CA ASN A 130 21.26 11.48 -3.58
C ASN A 130 21.16 12.02 -2.14
N VAL A 131 21.23 11.12 -1.14
CA VAL A 131 21.66 11.50 0.20
C VAL A 131 23.00 10.82 0.46
N GLY A 132 24.00 11.63 0.78
CA GLY A 132 25.42 11.30 0.78
C GLY A 132 25.75 9.96 1.42
N LYS A 133 26.63 9.23 0.74
CA LYS A 133 27.28 8.01 1.22
C LYS A 133 28.21 8.36 2.39
N GLY A 134 27.63 8.68 3.55
CA GLY A 134 28.33 8.75 4.82
C GLY A 134 28.81 7.35 5.19
N LYS A 135 30.01 6.99 4.77
CA LYS A 135 30.73 5.81 5.26
C LYS A 135 31.06 6.02 6.74
N GLY A 136 30.07 5.82 7.61
CA GLY A 136 30.29 5.55 9.03
C GLY A 136 30.85 4.14 9.19
N LYS A 137 32.12 3.92 8.87
CA LYS A 137 32.80 2.65 9.14
C LYS A 137 33.43 2.72 10.52
N GLY A 138 32.60 2.63 11.56
CA GLY A 138 33.06 2.31 12.91
C GLY A 138 33.62 0.89 12.90
N LYS A 139 34.94 0.76 12.77
CA LYS A 139 35.65 -0.47 13.12
C LYS A 139 36.39 -0.22 14.42
N GLY A 140 35.73 -0.56 15.53
CA GLY A 140 36.44 -0.97 16.73
C GLY A 140 37.32 -2.15 16.38
N LYS A 141 38.63 -2.00 16.57
CA LYS A 141 39.55 -3.11 16.79
C LYS A 141 40.59 -2.66 17.81
N GLU A 142 40.34 -3.11 19.02
CA GLU A 142 41.29 -3.55 20.03
C GLU A 142 42.66 -3.99 19.46
N LYS A 143 43.70 -3.57 20.20
CA LYS A 143 45.10 -4.08 20.35
C LYS A 143 45.95 -2.84 20.67
N LYS A 144 46.70 -2.74 21.76
CA LYS A 144 47.47 -3.71 22.53
C LYS A 144 47.75 -3.10 23.91
#